data_AF-A0A7H8WBT5-F1
#
_entry.id   AF-A0A7H8WBT5-F1
#
_cell.length_a   1.000
_cell.length_b   1.000
_cell.length_c   1.000
_cell.angle_alpha   90.00
_cell.angle_beta   90.00
_cell.angle_gamma   90.00
#
_symmetry.space_group_name_H-M   'P 1'
#
loop_
_entity.id
_entity.type
_entity.pdbx_description
1 polymer ?
#
loop_
_entity_poly.entity_id
_entity_poly.type
_entity_poly.pdbx_seq_one_letter_code
_entity_poly.pdbx_strand_id
1 'polypeptide(L)'
;MKTKEIFEIGCQKITELLSPQGFKSTKKGQVLRKKSKNGEFVFEIYFQSSMKNWSGSVVIWPLVSVSSLSLKKWQNEKYNSEEKSGLIFSTKLENITPLKNKNTDWNIALANQGNIIPKLCDLIEKYAVPVFEKFENLSNLLNDIAENSFVLNEHFDTKHQNLPIDFLIYYGSIDFAQKIFDTYLNQQKLHNKAKRVFEEMEKTGECTIKFVTDITIKKAYLNNLKIND
;
A
#
# COMPACT_ATOMS: atom_id res chain seq x y z
N MET A 1 2.76 -3.45 33.51
CA MET A 1 2.33 -4.14 32.26
C MET A 1 3.44 -4.01 31.23
N LYS A 2 3.74 -5.07 30.48
CA LYS A 2 4.78 -5.04 29.44
C LYS A 2 4.27 -4.29 28.21
N THR A 3 5.16 -3.65 27.46
CA THR A 3 4.80 -2.88 26.24
C THR A 3 4.05 -3.71 25.21
N LYS A 4 4.45 -4.98 25.04
CA LYS A 4 3.76 -5.94 24.17
C LYS A 4 2.29 -6.17 24.57
N GLU A 5 2.01 -6.29 25.87
CA GLU A 5 0.64 -6.48 26.37
C GLU A 5 -0.21 -5.22 26.12
N ILE A 6 0.35 -4.04 26.37
CA ILE A 6 -0.31 -2.75 26.10
C ILE A 6 -0.63 -2.61 24.61
N PHE A 7 0.32 -2.97 23.74
CA PHE A 7 0.14 -2.99 22.30
C PHE A 7 -0.97 -3.96 21.86
N GLU A 8 -0.94 -5.20 22.34
CA GLU A 8 -1.95 -6.23 22.03
C GLU A 8 -3.36 -5.78 22.48
N ILE A 9 -3.49 -5.19 23.68
CA ILE A 9 -4.76 -4.62 24.18
C ILE A 9 -5.25 -3.47 23.29
N GLY A 10 -4.36 -2.56 22.90
CA GLY A 10 -4.72 -1.45 22.02
C GLY A 10 -5.20 -1.94 20.64
N CYS A 11 -4.51 -2.92 20.05
CA CYS A 11 -4.91 -3.53 18.79
C CYS A 11 -6.26 -4.25 18.88
N GLN A 12 -6.55 -4.92 20.01
CA GLN A 12 -7.85 -5.55 20.24
C GLN A 12 -8.98 -4.53 20.30
N LYS A 13 -8.81 -3.42 21.03
CA LYS A 13 -9.80 -2.33 21.08
C LYS A 13 -10.06 -1.72 19.71
N ILE A 14 -9.01 -1.48 18.91
CA ILE A 14 -9.16 -1.02 17.53
C ILE A 14 -9.94 -2.04 16.70
N THR A 15 -9.66 -3.35 16.88
CA THR A 15 -10.40 -4.43 16.21
C THR A 15 -11.88 -4.39 16.54
N GLU A 16 -12.24 -4.26 17.82
CA GLU A 16 -13.63 -4.24 18.28
C GLU A 16 -14.41 -3.11 17.61
N LEU A 17 -13.83 -1.91 17.58
CA LEU A 17 -14.44 -0.72 16.94
C LEU A 17 -14.62 -0.86 15.43
N LEU A 18 -13.67 -1.51 14.74
CA LEU A 18 -13.70 -1.67 13.28
C LEU A 18 -14.41 -2.97 12.83
N SER A 19 -14.76 -3.86 13.75
CA SER A 19 -15.45 -5.11 13.46
C SER A 19 -16.82 -4.95 12.75
N PRO A 20 -17.64 -3.92 13.05
CA PRO A 20 -18.91 -3.70 12.34
C PRO A 20 -18.73 -3.43 10.84
N GLN A 21 -17.55 -2.97 10.42
CA GLN A 21 -17.22 -2.74 9.02
C GLN A 21 -16.74 -4.00 8.29
N GLY A 22 -16.76 -5.16 8.96
CA GLY A 22 -16.40 -6.46 8.41
C GLY A 22 -14.91 -6.80 8.48
N PHE A 23 -14.11 -6.01 9.22
CA PHE A 23 -12.72 -6.37 9.50
C PHE A 23 -12.65 -7.51 10.52
N LYS A 24 -11.74 -8.45 10.27
CA LYS A 24 -11.39 -9.54 11.19
C LYS A 24 -9.94 -9.38 11.61
N SER A 25 -9.65 -9.59 12.89
CA SER A 25 -8.28 -9.57 13.37
C SER A 25 -7.54 -10.86 13.07
N THR A 26 -6.25 -10.73 12.82
CA THR A 26 -5.27 -11.82 12.85
C THR A 26 -4.05 -11.38 13.65
N LYS A 27 -3.15 -12.30 13.99
CA LYS A 27 -1.92 -11.99 14.76
C LYS A 27 -2.19 -11.17 16.03
N LYS A 28 -3.19 -11.59 16.83
CA LYS A 28 -3.62 -10.91 18.06
C LYS A 28 -4.03 -9.44 17.87
N GLY A 29 -4.75 -9.13 16.78
CA GLY A 29 -5.22 -7.77 16.51
C GLY A 29 -4.23 -6.91 15.73
N GLN A 30 -2.98 -7.35 15.58
CA GLN A 30 -1.95 -6.57 14.89
C GLN A 30 -2.26 -6.34 13.40
N VAL A 31 -3.00 -7.26 12.78
CA VAL A 31 -3.49 -7.10 11.41
C VAL A 31 -5.00 -7.17 11.41
N LEU A 32 -5.65 -6.13 10.90
CA LEU A 32 -7.04 -6.18 10.49
C LEU A 32 -7.12 -6.56 9.02
N ARG A 33 -7.97 -7.52 8.71
CA ARG A 33 -8.15 -8.04 7.35
C ARG A 33 -9.63 -8.06 6.98
N LYS A 34 -9.94 -7.58 5.79
CA LYS A 34 -11.25 -7.71 5.14
C LYS A 34 -11.04 -8.22 3.72
N LYS A 35 -11.98 -9.01 3.21
CA LYS A 35 -12.01 -9.40 1.80
C LYS A 35 -13.05 -8.56 1.07
N SER A 36 -12.76 -8.22 -0.17
CA SER A 36 -13.77 -7.68 -1.10
C SER A 36 -14.95 -8.63 -1.27
N LYS A 37 -16.09 -8.12 -1.73
CA LYS A 37 -17.34 -8.90 -1.86
C LYS A 37 -17.19 -10.10 -2.78
N ASN A 38 -16.43 -9.96 -3.87
CA ASN A 38 -16.13 -11.05 -4.80
C ASN A 38 -14.96 -11.94 -4.35
N GLY A 39 -14.29 -11.60 -3.24
CA GLY A 39 -13.18 -12.35 -2.68
C GLY A 39 -11.84 -12.19 -3.41
N GLU A 40 -11.77 -11.37 -4.47
CA GLU A 40 -10.56 -11.19 -5.28
C GLU A 40 -9.49 -10.40 -4.53
N PHE A 41 -9.89 -9.27 -3.94
CA PHE A 41 -9.02 -8.38 -3.19
C PHE A 41 -9.07 -8.64 -1.69
N VAL A 42 -7.91 -8.51 -1.05
CA VAL A 42 -7.72 -8.53 0.40
C VAL A 42 -7.24 -7.15 0.85
N PHE A 43 -7.99 -6.56 1.77
CA PHE A 43 -7.75 -5.27 2.39
C PHE A 43 -7.13 -5.50 3.77
N GLU A 44 -6.00 -4.86 4.04
CA GLU A 44 -5.33 -5.00 5.33
C GLU A 44 -4.93 -3.66 5.94
N ILE A 45 -5.01 -3.62 7.27
CA ILE A 45 -4.41 -2.57 8.09
C ILE A 45 -3.49 -3.27 9.08
N TYR A 46 -2.19 -3.03 8.95
CA TYR A 46 -1.16 -3.60 9.82
C TYR A 46 -0.63 -2.54 10.79
N PHE A 47 -0.72 -2.81 12.08
CA PHE A 47 -0.20 -1.93 13.12
C PHE A 47 1.25 -2.30 13.45
N GLN A 48 2.20 -1.55 12.90
CA GLN A 48 3.61 -1.69 13.25
C GLN A 48 3.86 -1.09 14.63
N SER A 49 4.63 -1.79 15.48
CA SER A 49 5.07 -1.27 16.78
C SER A 49 6.49 -0.73 16.68
N SER A 50 6.77 0.38 17.37
CA SER A 50 8.13 0.88 17.54
C SER A 50 8.96 -0.04 18.45
N MET A 51 10.25 -0.22 18.13
CA MET A 51 11.22 -0.89 19.00
C MET A 51 11.63 -0.02 20.20
N LYS A 52 11.31 1.29 20.19
CA LYS A 52 11.62 2.25 21.24
C LYS A 52 10.50 2.40 22.28
N ASN A 53 9.51 1.51 22.24
CA ASN A 53 8.36 1.55 23.13
C ASN A 53 8.75 1.25 24.58
N TRP A 54 8.13 1.98 25.51
CA TRP A 54 8.17 1.74 26.95
C TRP A 54 6.75 1.91 27.52
N SER A 55 6.51 1.56 28.78
CA SER A 55 5.13 1.44 29.31
C SER A 55 4.27 2.71 29.22
N GLY A 56 4.88 3.91 29.28
CA GLY A 56 4.19 5.19 29.10
C GLY A 56 4.17 5.72 27.67
N SER A 57 4.84 5.05 26.73
CA SER A 57 4.80 5.39 25.31
C SER A 57 4.87 4.15 24.44
N VAL A 58 3.71 3.74 23.93
CA VAL A 58 3.55 2.59 23.04
C VAL A 58 3.06 3.11 21.69
N VAL A 59 4.00 3.45 20.82
CA VAL A 59 3.73 4.01 19.49
C VAL A 59 3.43 2.92 18.49
N ILE A 60 2.41 3.16 17.66
CA ILE A 60 2.09 2.35 16.48
C ILE A 60 2.08 3.18 15.20
N TRP A 61 2.37 2.53 14.07
CA TRP A 61 2.23 3.09 12.73
C TRP A 61 1.33 2.19 11.88
N PRO A 62 0.11 2.63 11.56
CA PRO A 62 -0.80 1.88 10.70
C PRO A 62 -0.33 1.92 9.23
N LEU A 63 -0.15 0.75 8.63
CA LEU A 63 0.05 0.56 7.20
C LEU A 63 -1.23 0.02 6.57
N VAL A 64 -1.69 0.67 5.50
CA VAL A 64 -2.86 0.32 4.72
C VAL A 64 -2.40 -0.34 3.43
N SER A 65 -2.93 -1.51 3.10
CA SER A 65 -2.55 -2.23 1.89
C SER A 65 -3.71 -2.96 1.23
N VAL A 66 -3.60 -3.12 -0.08
CA VAL A 66 -4.50 -3.95 -0.90
C VAL A 66 -3.66 -4.96 -1.67
N SER A 67 -4.12 -6.21 -1.68
CA SER A 67 -3.53 -7.30 -2.44
C SER A 67 -4.61 -8.08 -3.19
N SER A 68 -4.21 -8.83 -4.23
CA SER A 68 -5.08 -9.67 -5.04
C SER A 68 -4.59 -11.12 -5.06
N LEU A 69 -5.53 -12.06 -4.95
CA LEU A 69 -5.23 -13.49 -5.02
C LEU A 69 -4.88 -13.93 -6.44
N SER A 70 -5.56 -13.40 -7.44
CA SER A 70 -5.32 -13.77 -8.85
C SER A 70 -4.03 -13.12 -9.37
N LEU A 71 -3.76 -11.87 -8.99
CA LEU A 71 -2.48 -11.22 -9.26
C LEU A 71 -1.32 -11.98 -8.63
N LYS A 72 -1.48 -12.48 -7.39
CA LYS A 72 -0.46 -13.32 -6.75
C LYS A 72 -0.15 -14.57 -7.57
N LYS A 73 -1.17 -15.26 -8.10
CA LYS A 73 -0.97 -16.45 -8.95
C LYS A 73 -0.24 -16.09 -10.24
N TRP A 74 -0.68 -15.03 -10.91
CA TRP A 74 -0.04 -14.54 -12.14
C TRP A 74 1.43 -14.14 -11.92
N GLN A 75 1.73 -13.44 -10.81
CA GLN A 75 3.11 -13.08 -10.45
C GLN A 75 3.98 -14.32 -10.26
N ASN A 76 3.45 -15.38 -9.63
CA ASN A 76 4.18 -16.64 -9.45
C ASN A 76 4.49 -17.31 -10.80
N GLU A 77 3.49 -17.40 -11.68
CA GLU A 77 3.64 -18.00 -13.01
C GLU A 77 4.64 -17.22 -13.88
N LYS A 78 4.58 -15.89 -13.81
CA LYS A 78 5.41 -15.01 -14.64
C LYS A 78 6.86 -14.93 -14.19
N TYR A 79 7.10 -14.73 -12.89
CA TYR A 79 8.44 -14.42 -12.40
C TYR A 79 9.19 -15.64 -11.86
N ASN A 80 8.50 -16.75 -11.59
CA ASN A 80 9.08 -17.92 -10.92
C ASN A 80 9.91 -17.53 -9.68
N SER A 81 9.50 -16.44 -9.00
CA SER A 81 10.31 -15.75 -7.99
C SER A 81 9.60 -15.69 -6.65
N GLU A 82 10.37 -15.48 -5.59
CA GLU A 82 9.87 -15.58 -4.22
C GLU A 82 9.06 -14.37 -3.71
N GLU A 83 8.87 -13.32 -4.52
CA GLU A 83 8.09 -12.15 -4.13
C GLU A 83 6.57 -12.40 -4.28
N LYS A 84 6.10 -13.26 -3.38
CA LYS A 84 4.78 -13.93 -3.27
C LYS A 84 3.66 -13.05 -2.72
N SER A 85 3.61 -11.76 -3.04
CA SER A 85 2.76 -10.83 -2.28
C SER A 85 1.35 -10.63 -2.87
N GLY A 86 1.19 -10.62 -4.19
CA GLY A 86 -0.04 -10.10 -4.82
C GLY A 86 -0.33 -8.65 -4.45
N LEU A 87 0.67 -7.94 -3.91
CA LEU A 87 0.52 -6.60 -3.37
C LEU A 87 0.29 -5.62 -4.52
N ILE A 88 -0.79 -4.87 -4.42
CA ILE A 88 -1.10 -3.78 -5.34
C ILE A 88 -0.47 -2.50 -4.79
N PHE A 89 -0.77 -2.15 -3.53
CA PHE A 89 -0.07 -1.05 -2.86
C PHE A 89 0.00 -1.28 -1.36
N SER A 90 0.96 -0.61 -0.72
CA SER A 90 1.06 -0.47 0.73
C SER A 90 1.57 0.92 1.07
N THR A 91 0.87 1.63 1.95
CA THR A 91 1.25 3.00 2.37
C THR A 91 0.90 3.24 3.83
N LYS A 92 1.56 4.22 4.46
CA LYS A 92 1.17 4.67 5.80
C LYS A 92 -0.22 5.32 5.74
N LEU A 93 -1.05 5.09 6.77
CA LEU A 93 -2.36 5.73 6.87
C LEU A 93 -2.25 7.26 6.71
N GLU A 94 -1.24 7.89 7.29
CA GLU A 94 -1.02 9.33 7.16
C GLU A 94 -0.94 9.82 5.71
N ASN A 95 -0.35 9.02 4.82
CA ASN A 95 -0.16 9.37 3.42
C ASN A 95 -1.45 9.38 2.62
N ILE A 96 -2.58 8.95 3.20
CA ILE A 96 -3.92 9.03 2.60
C ILE A 96 -4.86 9.92 3.44
N THR A 97 -4.32 10.77 4.32
CA THR A 97 -5.10 11.66 5.20
C THR A 97 -4.53 13.09 5.16
N PRO A 98 -5.21 14.09 5.75
CA PRO A 98 -4.64 15.43 5.96
C PRO A 98 -3.38 15.47 6.85
N LEU A 99 -2.97 14.34 7.44
CA LEU A 99 -1.76 14.22 8.24
C LEU A 99 -0.51 13.88 7.41
N LYS A 100 -0.63 13.79 6.09
CA LYS A 100 0.50 13.58 5.19
C LYS A 100 1.69 14.47 5.56
N ASN A 101 2.88 13.88 5.61
CA ASN A 101 4.16 14.50 6.01
C ASN A 101 4.30 14.90 7.49
N LYS A 102 3.34 14.58 8.36
CA LYS A 102 3.43 14.94 9.79
C LYS A 102 4.15 13.91 10.67
N ASN A 103 4.48 12.72 10.16
CA ASN A 103 5.13 11.62 10.90
C ASN A 103 4.48 11.41 12.27
N THR A 104 3.20 11.03 12.26
CA THR A 104 2.36 10.97 13.45
C THR A 104 2.62 9.69 14.25
N ASP A 105 3.10 9.85 15.47
CA ASP A 105 3.26 8.75 16.41
C ASP A 105 1.94 8.49 17.16
N TRP A 106 1.25 7.39 16.81
CA TRP A 106 0.01 6.98 17.46
C TRP A 106 0.34 6.28 18.79
N ASN A 107 0.50 7.05 19.86
CA ASN A 107 0.81 6.51 21.18
C ASN A 107 -0.42 5.91 21.87
N ILE A 108 -0.52 4.58 21.87
CA ILE A 108 -1.58 3.78 22.49
C ILE A 108 -1.20 3.23 23.88
N ALA A 109 -0.32 3.94 24.62
CA ALA A 109 -0.11 3.66 26.04
C ALA A 109 -1.45 3.66 26.80
N LEU A 110 -1.59 2.82 27.84
CA LEU A 110 -2.88 2.58 28.52
C LEU A 110 -3.63 3.86 28.90
N ALA A 111 -2.92 4.84 29.47
CA ALA A 111 -3.48 6.12 29.91
C ALA A 111 -4.03 6.98 28.75
N ASN A 112 -3.59 6.73 27.51
CA ASN A 112 -3.92 7.53 26.34
C ASN A 112 -4.87 6.80 25.36
N GLN A 113 -5.13 5.50 25.56
CA GLN A 113 -5.92 4.69 24.63
C GLN A 113 -7.32 5.27 24.38
N GLY A 114 -8.01 5.74 25.42
CA GLY A 114 -9.37 6.30 25.28
C GLY A 114 -9.44 7.56 24.41
N ASN A 115 -8.32 8.27 24.23
CA ASN A 115 -8.26 9.48 23.39
C ASN A 115 -7.75 9.17 21.97
N ILE A 116 -6.73 8.31 21.85
CA ILE A 116 -6.05 8.05 20.58
C ILE A 116 -6.76 7.01 19.73
N ILE A 117 -7.29 5.95 20.33
CA ILE A 117 -7.91 4.86 19.56
C ILE A 117 -9.12 5.32 18.76
N PRO A 118 -10.08 6.10 19.33
CA PRO A 118 -11.21 6.60 18.56
C PRO A 118 -10.78 7.45 17.36
N LYS A 119 -9.85 8.40 17.57
CA LYS A 119 -9.32 9.26 16.50
C LYS A 119 -8.65 8.46 15.38
N LEU A 120 -7.91 7.41 15.74
CA LEU A 120 -7.29 6.53 14.76
C LEU A 120 -8.35 5.75 13.96
N CYS A 121 -9.39 5.24 14.63
CA CYS A 121 -10.50 4.55 13.96
C CYS A 121 -11.27 5.49 13.03
N ASP A 122 -11.55 6.72 13.45
CA ASP A 122 -12.19 7.74 12.62
C ASP A 122 -11.39 8.02 11.33
N LEU A 123 -10.06 8.06 11.41
CA LEU A 123 -9.22 8.22 10.22
C LEU A 123 -9.25 7.00 9.30
N ILE A 124 -9.25 5.79 9.88
CA ILE A 124 -9.37 4.55 9.11
C ILE A 124 -10.70 4.52 8.37
N GLU A 125 -11.79 4.82 9.06
CA GLU A 125 -13.14 4.92 8.51
C GLU A 125 -13.25 5.95 7.41
N LYS A 126 -12.73 7.16 7.67
CA LYS A 126 -12.88 8.27 6.74
C LYS A 126 -11.98 8.16 5.50
N TYR A 127 -10.81 7.52 5.60
CA TYR A 127 -9.80 7.57 4.54
C TYR A 127 -9.35 6.21 4.01
N ALA A 128 -9.17 5.20 4.87
CA ALA A 128 -8.72 3.88 4.40
C ALA A 128 -9.88 3.06 3.80
N VAL A 129 -11.06 3.11 4.42
CA VAL A 129 -12.21 2.33 3.95
C VAL A 129 -12.70 2.78 2.56
N PRO A 130 -12.85 4.08 2.26
CA PRO A 130 -13.19 4.53 0.90
C PRO A 130 -12.16 4.12 -0.14
N VAL A 131 -10.87 4.07 0.22
CA VAL A 131 -9.83 3.55 -0.67
C VAL A 131 -10.05 2.07 -0.98
N PHE A 132 -10.43 1.27 0.01
CA PHE A 132 -10.77 -0.14 -0.21
C PHE A 132 -12.02 -0.32 -1.07
N GLU A 133 -13.04 0.51 -0.88
CA GLU A 133 -14.30 0.45 -1.64
C GLU A 133 -14.10 0.68 -3.14
N LYS A 134 -13.08 1.46 -3.54
CA LYS A 134 -12.71 1.60 -4.97
C LYS A 134 -12.40 0.26 -5.63
N PHE A 135 -11.86 -0.71 -4.90
CA PHE A 135 -11.53 -2.04 -5.42
C PHE A 135 -12.76 -2.97 -5.56
N GLU A 136 -13.92 -2.58 -5.04
CA GLU A 136 -15.16 -3.33 -5.23
C GLU A 136 -15.72 -3.18 -6.66
N ASN A 137 -15.34 -2.12 -7.38
CA ASN A 137 -15.67 -1.92 -8.80
C ASN A 137 -14.40 -1.66 -9.62
N LEU A 138 -13.81 -2.76 -10.10
CA LEU A 138 -12.55 -2.73 -10.86
C LEU A 138 -12.66 -1.88 -12.14
N SER A 139 -13.78 -1.97 -12.87
CA SER A 139 -13.96 -1.20 -14.11
C SER A 139 -13.91 0.31 -13.84
N ASN A 140 -14.61 0.77 -12.80
CA ASN A 140 -14.55 2.18 -12.40
C ASN A 140 -13.15 2.57 -11.92
N LEU A 141 -12.50 1.72 -11.12
CA LEU A 141 -11.12 1.98 -10.67
C LEU A 141 -10.14 2.14 -11.84
N LEU A 142 -10.23 1.28 -12.85
CA LEU A 142 -9.35 1.36 -14.03
C LEU A 142 -9.66 2.62 -14.87
N ASN A 143 -10.93 3.00 -15.00
CA ASN A 143 -11.31 4.26 -15.66
C ASN A 143 -10.75 5.48 -14.90
N ASP A 144 -10.90 5.51 -13.57
CA ASP A 144 -10.36 6.57 -12.72
C ASP A 144 -8.84 6.68 -12.88
N ILE A 145 -8.12 5.55 -12.93
CA ILE A 145 -6.67 5.52 -13.17
C ILE A 145 -6.33 6.03 -14.57
N ALA A 146 -7.13 5.71 -15.58
CA ALA A 146 -6.93 6.15 -16.96
C ALA A 146 -6.96 7.67 -17.12
N GLU A 147 -7.78 8.33 -16.29
CA GLU A 147 -8.01 9.78 -16.29
C GLU A 147 -7.07 10.51 -15.33
N ASN A 148 -6.87 9.98 -14.13
CA ASN A 148 -6.26 10.69 -13.00
C ASN A 148 -4.92 10.08 -12.53
N SER A 149 -4.38 9.09 -13.25
CA SER A 149 -3.25 8.26 -12.79
C SER A 149 -3.58 7.44 -11.54
N PHE A 150 -2.62 6.70 -11.00
CA PHE A 150 -2.84 5.90 -9.78
C PHE A 150 -2.86 6.79 -8.53
N VAL A 151 -4.04 7.30 -8.18
CA VAL A 151 -4.28 8.16 -7.01
C VAL A 151 -5.36 7.56 -6.11
N LEU A 152 -5.00 7.21 -4.88
CA LEU A 152 -5.93 6.56 -3.95
C LEU A 152 -7.02 7.53 -3.44
N ASN A 153 -6.64 8.75 -3.08
CA ASN A 153 -7.54 9.86 -2.72
C ASN A 153 -6.83 11.21 -2.86
N GLU A 154 -7.52 12.31 -2.56
CA GLU A 154 -6.98 13.68 -2.69
C GLU A 154 -5.75 13.98 -1.82
N HIS A 155 -5.55 13.21 -0.75
CA HIS A 155 -4.39 13.36 0.13
C HIS A 155 -3.23 12.43 -0.25
N PHE A 156 -3.45 11.49 -1.18
CA PHE A 156 -2.46 10.48 -1.51
C PHE A 156 -1.17 11.12 -1.99
N ASP A 157 -0.06 10.83 -1.30
CA ASP A 157 1.24 11.26 -1.81
C ASP A 157 1.66 10.43 -2.98
N THR A 158 1.64 10.99 -4.18
CA THR A 158 2.16 10.31 -5.37
C THR A 158 3.68 10.43 -5.47
N LYS A 159 4.31 11.35 -4.73
CA LYS A 159 5.77 11.54 -4.79
C LYS A 159 6.50 10.32 -4.25
N HIS A 160 7.41 9.78 -5.05
CA HIS A 160 8.26 8.64 -4.70
C HIS A 160 7.49 7.35 -4.31
N GLN A 161 6.20 7.24 -4.64
CA GLN A 161 5.46 5.99 -4.47
C GLN A 161 5.67 5.07 -5.66
N ASN A 162 5.61 3.77 -5.39
CA ASN A 162 5.62 2.77 -6.44
C ASN A 162 4.31 2.79 -7.21
N LEU A 163 4.40 2.83 -8.55
CA LEU A 163 3.30 2.51 -9.44
C LEU A 163 3.17 0.98 -9.56
N PRO A 164 1.96 0.40 -9.43
CA PRO A 164 1.77 -1.04 -9.41
C PRO A 164 1.67 -1.64 -10.81
N ILE A 165 2.80 -1.73 -11.52
CA ILE A 165 2.88 -2.21 -12.92
C ILE A 165 2.15 -3.54 -13.14
N ASP A 166 2.40 -4.53 -12.28
CA ASP A 166 1.80 -5.87 -12.41
C ASP A 166 0.27 -5.82 -12.35
N PHE A 167 -0.30 -4.98 -11.47
CA PHE A 167 -1.75 -4.76 -11.37
C PHE A 167 -2.31 -4.12 -12.64
N LEU A 168 -1.65 -3.08 -13.16
CA LEU A 168 -2.08 -2.36 -14.35
C LEU A 168 -2.10 -3.26 -15.59
N ILE A 169 -1.15 -4.17 -15.69
CA ILE A 169 -1.08 -5.14 -16.79
C ILE A 169 -2.13 -6.23 -16.62
N TYR A 170 -2.22 -6.82 -15.43
CA TYR A 170 -3.07 -7.98 -15.19
C TYR A 170 -4.55 -7.66 -15.33
N TYR A 171 -4.99 -6.51 -14.79
CA TYR A 171 -6.40 -6.11 -14.83
C TYR A 171 -6.74 -5.14 -15.97
N GLY A 172 -5.75 -4.48 -16.54
CA GLY A 172 -5.91 -3.63 -17.72
C GLY A 172 -5.33 -4.32 -18.95
N SER A 173 -4.25 -3.75 -19.47
CA SER A 173 -3.51 -4.27 -20.61
C SER A 173 -2.07 -3.73 -20.58
N ILE A 174 -1.20 -4.26 -21.44
CA ILE A 174 0.16 -3.72 -21.61
C ILE A 174 0.10 -2.26 -22.09
N ASP A 175 -0.76 -1.94 -23.05
CA ASP A 175 -0.92 -0.57 -23.57
C ASP A 175 -1.44 0.39 -22.50
N PHE A 176 -2.39 -0.08 -21.67
CA PHE A 176 -2.88 0.67 -20.53
C PHE A 176 -1.75 0.94 -19.53
N ALA A 177 -1.00 -0.08 -19.14
CA ALA A 177 0.13 0.06 -18.23
C ALA A 177 1.22 0.98 -18.79
N GLN A 178 1.49 0.92 -20.09
CA GLN A 178 2.42 1.83 -20.78
C GLN A 178 1.97 3.29 -20.64
N LYS A 179 0.71 3.60 -20.97
CA LYS A 179 0.16 4.97 -20.85
C LYS A 179 0.32 5.52 -19.43
N ILE A 180 0.00 4.70 -18.42
CA ILE A 180 0.10 5.12 -17.01
C ILE A 180 1.57 5.25 -16.58
N PHE A 181 2.45 4.37 -17.06
CA PHE A 181 3.88 4.44 -16.79
C PHE A 181 4.52 5.70 -17.38
N ASP A 182 4.20 6.07 -18.62
CA ASP A 182 4.66 7.30 -19.25
C ASP A 182 4.21 8.54 -18.46
N THR A 183 2.94 8.54 -18.05
CA THR A 183 2.37 9.61 -17.21
C THR A 183 3.13 9.71 -15.88
N TYR A 184 3.42 8.57 -15.25
CA TYR A 184 4.18 8.49 -14.00
C TYR A 184 5.62 8.99 -14.17
N LEU A 185 6.34 8.60 -15.24
CA LEU A 185 7.69 9.07 -15.52
C LEU A 185 7.74 10.59 -15.71
N ASN A 186 6.76 11.14 -16.43
CA ASN A 186 6.61 12.58 -16.65
C ASN A 186 6.34 13.35 -15.36
N GLN A 187 5.29 12.98 -14.62
CA GLN A 187 4.89 13.67 -13.40
C GLN A 187 6.00 13.64 -12.33
N GLN A 188 6.74 12.54 -12.22
CA GLN A 188 7.78 12.34 -11.22
C GLN A 188 9.18 12.73 -11.70
N LYS A 189 9.33 13.15 -12.96
CA LYS A 189 10.62 13.48 -13.60
C LYS A 189 11.64 12.34 -13.51
N LEU A 190 11.22 11.12 -13.85
CA LEU A 190 12.01 9.90 -13.64
C LEU A 190 12.72 9.37 -14.88
N HIS A 191 12.63 10.00 -16.06
CA HIS A 191 13.22 9.49 -17.31
C HIS A 191 14.69 9.10 -17.20
N ASN A 192 15.55 9.95 -16.59
CA ASN A 192 16.97 9.62 -16.42
C ASN A 192 17.18 8.41 -15.49
N LYS A 193 16.35 8.26 -14.46
CA LYS A 193 16.39 7.07 -13.58
C LYS A 193 15.89 5.84 -14.33
N ALA A 194 14.87 5.99 -15.17
CA ALA A 194 14.36 4.93 -16.01
C ALA A 194 15.43 4.40 -16.96
N LYS A 195 16.10 5.30 -17.70
CA LYS A 195 17.19 4.95 -18.63
C LYS A 195 18.29 4.19 -17.90
N ARG A 196 18.75 4.68 -16.74
CA ARG A 196 19.75 3.99 -15.91
C ARG A 196 19.32 2.56 -15.53
N VAL A 197 18.11 2.38 -14.99
CA VAL A 197 17.66 1.06 -14.53
C VAL A 197 17.52 0.09 -15.72
N PHE A 198 16.98 0.57 -16.85
CA PHE A 198 16.84 -0.26 -18.06
C PHE A 198 18.22 -0.70 -18.59
N GLU A 199 19.20 0.20 -18.65
CA GLU A 199 20.57 -0.13 -19.06
C GLU A 199 21.26 -1.12 -18.10
N GLU A 200 21.06 -0.99 -16.78
CA GLU A 200 21.59 -1.94 -15.79
C GLU A 200 20.97 -3.34 -16.00
N MET A 201 19.64 -3.39 -16.18
CA MET A 201 18.90 -4.63 -16.41
C MET A 201 19.29 -5.30 -17.73
N GLU A 202 19.50 -4.53 -18.81
CA GLU A 202 19.92 -5.06 -20.12
C GLU A 202 21.34 -5.67 -20.05
N LYS A 203 22.26 -5.01 -19.34
CA LYS A 203 23.67 -5.47 -19.25
C LYS A 203 23.86 -6.66 -18.32
N THR A 204 23.12 -6.70 -17.21
CA THR A 204 23.41 -7.61 -16.10
C THR A 204 22.27 -8.55 -15.71
N GLY A 205 21.06 -8.31 -16.22
CA GLY A 205 19.84 -9.00 -15.77
C GLY A 205 19.31 -8.53 -14.40
N GLU A 206 20.06 -7.68 -13.71
CA GLU A 206 19.71 -7.13 -12.40
C GLU A 206 19.92 -5.61 -12.35
N CYS A 207 19.39 -4.96 -11.31
CA CYS A 207 19.67 -3.55 -11.07
C CYS A 207 19.78 -3.30 -9.57
N THR A 208 20.69 -2.40 -9.18
CA THR A 208 20.79 -2.00 -7.78
C THR A 208 19.65 -1.04 -7.45
N ILE A 209 18.79 -1.41 -6.50
CA ILE A 209 17.71 -0.55 -6.03
C ILE A 209 18.29 0.57 -5.16
N LYS A 210 18.36 1.79 -5.70
CA LYS A 210 18.85 2.99 -5.00
C LYS A 210 17.70 3.83 -4.45
N PHE A 211 16.56 3.79 -5.14
CA PHE A 211 15.35 4.51 -4.77
C PHE A 211 14.15 3.57 -4.81
N VAL A 212 13.12 3.87 -4.02
CA VAL A 212 11.85 3.13 -4.05
C VAL A 212 11.31 3.02 -5.48
N THR A 213 11.36 4.12 -6.25
CA THR A 213 10.92 4.19 -7.65
C THR A 213 11.64 3.23 -8.60
N ASP A 214 12.85 2.78 -8.26
CA ASP A 214 13.60 1.81 -9.09
C ASP A 214 12.89 0.45 -9.11
N ILE A 215 12.11 0.11 -8.07
CA ILE A 215 11.30 -1.11 -8.03
C ILE A 215 10.23 -1.08 -9.12
N THR A 216 9.50 0.04 -9.24
CA THR A 216 8.52 0.25 -10.31
C THR A 216 9.16 0.17 -11.69
N ILE A 217 10.32 0.83 -11.88
CA ILE A 217 10.99 0.86 -13.17
C ILE A 217 11.53 -0.53 -13.55
N LYS A 218 12.11 -1.27 -12.59
CA LYS A 218 12.52 -2.67 -12.79
C LYS A 218 11.33 -3.53 -13.23
N LYS A 219 10.17 -3.37 -12.58
CA LYS A 219 8.94 -4.07 -12.97
C LYS A 219 8.46 -3.66 -14.36
N ALA A 220 8.57 -2.39 -14.73
CA ALA A 220 8.25 -1.94 -16.09
C ALA A 220 9.11 -2.65 -17.14
N TYR A 221 10.44 -2.71 -16.92
CA TYR A 221 11.38 -3.44 -17.77
C TYR A 221 11.03 -4.92 -17.90
N LEU A 222 10.81 -5.63 -16.78
CA LEU A 222 10.45 -7.05 -16.77
C LEU A 222 9.13 -7.36 -17.48
N ASN A 223 8.29 -6.35 -17.70
CA ASN A 223 7.04 -6.46 -18.41
C ASN A 223 7.09 -5.91 -19.84
N ASN A 224 8.29 -5.61 -20.37
CA ASN A 224 8.50 -5.05 -21.70
C ASN A 224 7.82 -3.70 -21.93
N LEU A 225 7.59 -2.92 -20.88
CA LEU A 225 7.23 -1.51 -21.03
C LEU A 225 8.45 -0.72 -21.51
N LYS A 226 8.21 0.34 -22.28
CA LYS A 226 9.23 1.18 -22.89
C LYS A 226 9.36 2.50 -22.16
N ILE A 227 10.51 3.15 -22.37
CA ILE A 227 10.70 4.56 -22.04
C ILE A 227 10.41 5.33 -23.32
N ASN A 228 9.30 6.05 -23.34
CA ASN A 228 9.01 6.98 -24.44
C ASN A 228 9.69 8.33 -24.13
N ASP A 229 10.29 8.95 -25.15
CA ASP A 229 10.90 10.28 -25.05
C ASP A 229 9.86 11.41 -25.17
#